data_AF-A0AAY4A9B8-F1
#
_entry.id   AF-A0AAY4A9B8-F1
#
_cell.length_a   1.000
_cell.length_b   1.000
_cell.length_c   1.000
_cell.angle_alpha   90.00
_cell.angle_beta   90.00
_cell.angle_gamma   90.00
#
_symmetry.space_group_name_H-M   'P 1'
#
loop_
_entity.id
_entity.type
_entity.pdbx_description
1 polymer ?
#
loop_
_entity_poly.entity_id
_entity_poly.type
_entity_poly.pdbx_seq_one_letter_code
_entity_poly.pdbx_strand_id
1 'polypeptide(L)'
;MDTAGCNSTSGTVSVTGEQAQISVGGHMLDVAAAYRLRRFLCYGSEGATYTSKAPPLAMERALTLIQLIEEGLGCAVVEEIRRFVLEGRAVRPNSALFALALCSQQPDDKTKRAAFRAVKDVCCTPSQIFTLIQYKKELKEGMKCGMWGRALRKAVANWYNNQDPMVLAQSVTKCKHKAGWSHQDLMRLSHMKPANEAVALIIKYITKGWKEVHVAYAEKENPEEVVKVLAYLEAVEKAKHSADEAEVRHLIEEHGLEREQIQTNHLKSKEVWKALLKEMPLATLIQHLGKMTADEILTPGGSDTEAICERILNETILEKTRLHPFSVMVAMENYKRGHSNRGKLKWVPDGAVVQALDKAFYQSLTKVKPTGKRFVVGVDISASLSSIVLGSSVSAVTAAAVMCMVFTRTEADTQVLVFSEGAVVPVTLSPDMSLMQVAAELIKVPAGSTDCALPILWASENEKPVDIFIIFTNNETWFGKANPAEALRSYRQVGAAESMAGKVL
;
A
#
# COMPACT_ATOMS: atom_id res chain seq x y z
N MET A 1 49.15 -9.97 34.16
CA MET A 1 49.11 -11.39 34.50
C MET A 1 47.82 -11.94 33.93
N ASP A 2 47.98 -12.96 33.11
CA ASP A 2 47.12 -13.32 31.99
C ASP A 2 45.77 -13.91 32.39
N THR A 3 44.73 -13.54 31.64
CA THR A 3 43.58 -14.42 31.41
C THR A 3 43.25 -14.42 29.92
N ALA A 4 43.50 -15.60 29.34
CA ALA A 4 43.44 -15.89 27.93
C ALA A 4 42.01 -15.85 27.36
N GLY A 5 41.89 -15.24 26.18
CA GLY A 5 40.68 -15.22 25.38
C GLY A 5 40.44 -16.55 24.66
N CYS A 6 39.17 -16.94 24.59
CA CYS A 6 38.70 -18.05 23.76
C CYS A 6 38.04 -17.45 22.50
N ASN A 7 38.88 -17.18 21.49
CA ASN A 7 38.41 -16.93 20.12
C ASN A 7 38.17 -18.30 19.47
N SER A 8 36.91 -18.67 19.24
CA SER A 8 36.57 -19.76 18.33
C SER A 8 36.21 -19.18 16.96
N THR A 9 37.15 -19.28 16.04
CA THR A 9 36.99 -19.01 14.62
C THR A 9 36.07 -20.07 14.01
N SER A 10 34.82 -19.71 13.69
CA SER A 10 33.98 -20.53 12.82
C SER A 10 34.42 -20.35 11.37
N GLY A 11 34.81 -21.47 10.77
CA GLY A 11 35.38 -21.53 9.43
C GLY A 11 34.41 -21.06 8.36
N THR A 12 34.91 -20.20 7.48
CA THR A 12 34.30 -19.86 6.19
C THR A 12 34.36 -21.09 5.27
N VAL A 13 33.24 -21.79 5.13
CA VAL A 13 33.04 -22.73 4.01
C VAL A 13 32.47 -21.93 2.84
N SER A 14 33.33 -21.60 1.88
CA SER A 14 32.94 -21.05 0.59
C SER A 14 32.36 -22.16 -0.30
N VAL A 15 31.04 -22.18 -0.46
CA VAL A 15 30.40 -22.97 -1.52
C VAL A 15 29.99 -22.00 -2.63
N THR A 16 30.77 -21.99 -3.70
CA THR A 16 30.42 -21.36 -4.98
C THR A 16 29.29 -22.14 -5.63
N GLY A 17 28.04 -21.79 -5.32
CA GLY A 17 26.89 -22.16 -6.12
C GLY A 17 26.69 -21.11 -7.21
N GLU A 18 26.51 -21.54 -8.46
CA GLU A 18 26.12 -20.67 -9.58
C GLU A 18 24.97 -19.75 -9.13
N GLN A 19 25.25 -18.44 -9.05
CA GLN A 19 24.26 -17.45 -8.64
C GLN A 19 23.19 -17.40 -9.73
N ALA A 20 22.01 -17.95 -9.44
CA ALA A 20 20.87 -17.80 -10.33
C ALA A 20 20.60 -16.30 -10.55
N GLN A 21 20.38 -15.92 -11.81
CA GLN A 21 20.16 -14.53 -12.22
C GLN A 21 18.73 -14.31 -12.73
N ILE A 22 18.17 -13.13 -12.49
CA ILE A 22 16.86 -12.70 -13.01
C ILE A 22 17.06 -11.47 -13.89
N SER A 23 16.42 -11.47 -15.07
CA SER A 23 16.35 -10.30 -15.93
C SER A 23 15.38 -9.26 -15.37
N VAL A 24 15.88 -8.04 -15.14
CA VAL A 24 15.10 -6.87 -14.74
C VAL A 24 15.53 -5.69 -15.61
N GLY A 25 14.60 -5.13 -16.38
CA GLY A 25 14.89 -4.01 -17.27
C GLY A 25 15.99 -4.30 -18.31
N GLY A 26 16.16 -5.57 -18.71
CA GLY A 26 17.19 -6.00 -19.66
C GLY A 26 18.57 -6.30 -19.04
N HIS A 27 18.74 -6.13 -17.72
CA HIS A 27 19.96 -6.47 -16.99
C HIS A 27 19.77 -7.71 -16.12
N MET A 28 20.82 -8.51 -15.97
CA MET A 28 20.83 -9.65 -15.07
C MET A 28 21.17 -9.20 -13.66
N LEU A 29 20.29 -9.48 -12.70
CA LEU A 29 20.54 -9.30 -11.27
C LEU A 29 20.67 -10.64 -10.58
N ASP A 30 21.50 -10.69 -9.55
CA ASP A 30 21.45 -11.77 -8.56
C ASP A 30 20.03 -11.92 -8.01
N VAL A 31 19.55 -13.16 -7.93
CA VAL A 31 18.19 -13.49 -7.47
C VAL A 31 17.92 -12.93 -6.07
N ALA A 32 18.87 -13.02 -5.14
CA ALA A 32 18.67 -12.55 -3.78
C ALA A 32 18.56 -11.02 -3.74
N ALA A 33 19.39 -10.31 -4.50
CA ALA A 33 19.33 -8.85 -4.63
C ALA A 33 17.98 -8.39 -5.24
N ALA A 34 17.52 -9.06 -6.32
CA ALA A 34 16.25 -8.75 -6.95
C ALA A 34 15.06 -8.96 -5.99
N TYR A 35 15.07 -10.01 -5.17
CA TYR A 35 14.02 -10.22 -4.17
C TYR A 35 14.07 -9.19 -3.05
N ARG A 36 15.25 -8.81 -2.55
CA ARG A 36 15.38 -7.75 -1.54
C ARG A 36 14.85 -6.41 -2.04
N LEU A 37 15.18 -6.04 -3.28
CA LEU A 37 14.63 -4.85 -3.92
C LEU A 37 13.10 -4.92 -3.98
N ARG A 38 12.52 -6.01 -4.48
CA ARG A 38 11.06 -6.18 -4.59
C ARG A 38 10.37 -6.12 -3.22
N ARG A 39 10.97 -6.69 -2.18
CA ARG A 39 10.48 -6.59 -0.80
C ARG A 39 10.45 -5.15 -0.31
N PHE A 40 11.54 -4.42 -0.55
CA PHE A 40 11.62 -3.01 -0.23
C PHE A 40 10.54 -2.20 -0.96
N LEU A 41 10.37 -2.41 -2.27
CA LEU A 41 9.33 -1.73 -3.05
C LEU A 41 7.92 -2.08 -2.59
N CYS A 42 7.69 -3.31 -2.14
CA CYS A 42 6.39 -3.77 -1.69
C CYS A 42 5.98 -3.17 -0.33
N TYR A 43 6.85 -3.22 0.67
CA TYR A 43 6.49 -2.90 2.05
C TYR A 43 7.53 -2.10 2.85
N GLY A 44 8.59 -1.59 2.21
CA GLY A 44 9.53 -0.65 2.81
C GLY A 44 10.59 -1.30 3.69
N SER A 45 10.92 -2.56 3.44
CA SER A 45 12.00 -3.30 4.12
C SER A 45 12.58 -4.34 3.16
N GLU A 46 13.90 -4.52 3.14
CA GLU A 46 14.56 -5.61 2.41
C GLU A 46 14.43 -6.96 3.15
N GLY A 47 14.12 -6.91 4.45
CA GLY A 47 13.92 -8.08 5.30
C GLY A 47 12.76 -8.97 4.84
N ALA A 48 12.85 -10.26 5.15
CA ALA A 48 11.78 -11.22 4.89
C ALA A 48 10.55 -11.01 5.79
N THR A 49 10.70 -10.22 6.86
CA THR A 49 9.63 -9.91 7.81
C THR A 49 8.77 -8.76 7.32
N TYR A 50 7.45 -8.98 7.28
CA TYR A 50 6.46 -7.95 7.06
C TYR A 50 5.78 -7.57 8.38
N THR A 51 5.81 -6.29 8.71
CA THR A 51 5.07 -5.71 9.84
C THR A 51 3.86 -4.94 9.32
N SER A 52 2.75 -4.91 10.06
CA SER A 52 1.57 -4.12 9.67
C SER A 52 1.78 -2.61 9.85
N LYS A 53 2.55 -2.19 10.87
CA LYS A 53 2.99 -0.80 11.04
C LYS A 53 4.09 -0.49 10.03
N ALA A 54 3.93 0.60 9.27
CA ALA A 54 4.96 1.04 8.36
C ALA A 54 6.22 1.43 9.15
N PRO A 55 7.35 0.74 8.93
CA PRO A 55 8.61 1.16 9.51
C PRO A 55 9.05 2.45 8.81
N PRO A 56 9.85 3.31 9.49
CA PRO A 56 10.39 4.49 8.84
C PRO A 56 11.25 4.08 7.64
N LEU A 57 11.13 4.84 6.54
CA LEU A 57 11.97 4.68 5.38
C LEU A 57 13.27 5.45 5.63
N ALA A 58 14.40 4.77 5.50
CA ALA A 58 15.73 5.30 5.77
C ALA A 58 16.75 4.58 4.89
N MET A 59 17.90 5.21 4.65
CA MET A 59 18.98 4.65 3.82
C MET A 59 19.50 3.32 4.37
N GLU A 60 19.60 3.20 5.70
CA GLU A 60 20.03 1.99 6.41
C GLU A 60 19.16 0.76 6.12
N ARG A 61 17.93 0.97 5.62
CA ARG A 61 16.96 -0.09 5.34
C ARG A 61 16.83 -0.38 3.83
N ALA A 62 17.65 0.28 3.02
CA ALA A 62 17.69 0.22 1.56
C ALA A 62 19.12 -0.09 1.05
N LEU A 63 19.88 -0.90 1.80
CA LEU A 63 21.30 -1.17 1.52
C LEU A 63 21.51 -1.89 0.18
N THR A 64 20.69 -2.90 -0.12
CA THR A 64 20.75 -3.61 -1.41
C THR A 64 20.40 -2.64 -2.54
N LEU A 65 19.40 -1.78 -2.36
CA LEU A 65 19.07 -0.76 -3.34
C LEU A 65 20.25 0.18 -3.63
N ILE A 66 20.96 0.64 -2.59
CA ILE A 66 22.14 1.51 -2.73
C ILE A 66 23.26 0.77 -3.45
N GLN A 67 23.56 -0.46 -3.02
CA GLN A 67 24.59 -1.31 -3.62
C GLN A 67 24.35 -1.53 -5.12
N LEU A 68 23.11 -1.84 -5.52
CA LEU A 68 22.78 -2.03 -6.94
C LEU A 68 23.03 -0.78 -7.78
N ILE A 69 22.84 0.41 -7.21
CA ILE A 69 23.12 1.65 -7.93
C ILE A 69 24.63 1.87 -8.04
N GLU A 70 25.39 1.61 -6.97
CA GLU A 70 26.86 1.71 -6.96
C GLU A 70 27.53 0.74 -7.95
N GLU A 71 26.93 -0.45 -8.14
CA GLU A 71 27.34 -1.45 -9.14
C GLU A 71 26.96 -1.08 -10.59
N GLY A 72 26.34 0.09 -10.81
CA GLY A 72 25.95 0.58 -12.12
C GLY A 72 24.63 0.01 -12.67
N LEU A 73 23.85 -0.70 -11.84
CA LEU A 73 22.54 -1.27 -12.19
C LEU A 73 21.37 -0.32 -11.93
N GLY A 74 21.62 0.96 -11.65
CA GLY A 74 20.57 1.91 -11.27
C GLY A 74 19.47 2.12 -12.31
N CYS A 75 19.75 1.97 -13.62
CA CYS A 75 18.68 1.99 -14.64
C CYS A 75 17.72 0.79 -14.51
N ALA A 76 18.23 -0.40 -14.22
CA ALA A 76 17.42 -1.59 -14.01
C ALA A 76 16.54 -1.44 -12.76
N VAL A 77 17.11 -0.88 -11.69
CA VAL A 77 16.39 -0.53 -10.46
C VAL A 77 15.23 0.42 -10.75
N VAL A 78 15.45 1.49 -11.53
CA VAL A 78 14.39 2.44 -11.89
C VAL A 78 13.28 1.78 -12.70
N GLU A 79 13.61 0.90 -13.64
CA GLU A 79 12.59 0.19 -14.42
C GLU A 79 11.80 -0.79 -13.53
N GLU A 80 12.45 -1.45 -12.56
CA GLU A 80 11.77 -2.28 -11.57
C GLU A 80 10.79 -1.45 -10.74
N ILE A 81 11.20 -0.28 -10.25
CA ILE A 81 10.33 0.66 -9.51
C ILE A 81 9.11 1.01 -10.34
N ARG A 82 9.33 1.43 -11.59
CA ARG A 82 8.27 1.82 -12.53
C ARG A 82 7.30 0.67 -12.77
N ARG A 83 7.81 -0.52 -13.09
CA ARG A 83 7.00 -1.73 -13.30
C ARG A 83 6.17 -2.06 -12.06
N PHE A 84 6.79 -2.06 -10.88
CA PHE A 84 6.13 -2.41 -9.62
C PHE A 84 4.96 -1.47 -9.28
N VAL A 85 5.11 -0.18 -9.60
CA VAL A 85 4.07 0.84 -9.41
C VAL A 85 2.96 0.70 -10.44
N LEU A 86 3.28 0.56 -11.73
CA LEU A 86 2.28 0.43 -12.80
C LEU A 86 1.42 -0.83 -12.65
N GLU A 87 2.01 -1.92 -12.18
CA GLU A 87 1.28 -3.17 -11.92
C GLU A 87 0.44 -3.09 -10.64
N GLY A 88 0.66 -2.09 -9.78
CA GLY A 88 -0.07 -1.90 -8.52
C GLY A 88 0.25 -2.97 -7.48
N ARG A 89 1.48 -3.51 -7.47
CA ARG A 89 1.89 -4.59 -6.54
C ARG A 89 2.31 -4.09 -5.16
N ALA A 90 2.51 -2.78 -5.00
CA ALA A 90 2.99 -2.21 -3.75
C ALA A 90 1.88 -2.14 -2.69
N VAL A 91 2.10 -2.83 -1.57
CA VAL A 91 1.29 -2.67 -0.35
C VAL A 91 1.51 -1.28 0.25
N ARG A 92 2.75 -0.78 0.18
CA ARG A 92 3.13 0.55 0.68
C ARG A 92 3.72 1.39 -0.45
N PRO A 93 2.91 2.23 -1.11
CA PRO A 93 3.34 2.99 -2.30
C PRO A 93 4.49 3.97 -2.00
N ASN A 94 4.61 4.45 -0.75
CA ASN A 94 5.68 5.37 -0.34
C ASN A 94 7.09 4.77 -0.49
N SER A 95 7.24 3.44 -0.39
CA SER A 95 8.54 2.78 -0.51
C SER A 95 9.14 2.93 -1.91
N ALA A 96 8.29 2.83 -2.94
CA ALA A 96 8.69 3.07 -4.33
C ALA A 96 9.07 4.55 -4.57
N LEU A 97 8.37 5.50 -3.94
CA LEU A 97 8.71 6.93 -4.01
C LEU A 97 10.06 7.22 -3.36
N PHE A 98 10.34 6.61 -2.21
CA PHE A 98 11.64 6.72 -1.55
C PHE A 98 12.77 6.11 -2.39
N ALA A 99 12.55 4.93 -2.98
CA ALA A 99 13.52 4.31 -3.87
C ALA A 99 13.81 5.17 -5.12
N LEU A 100 12.77 5.79 -5.70
CA LEU A 100 12.93 6.72 -6.82
C LEU A 100 13.66 8.00 -6.39
N ALA A 101 13.39 8.51 -5.18
CA ALA A 101 14.09 9.65 -4.60
C ALA A 101 15.59 9.38 -4.52
N LEU A 102 15.98 8.23 -3.97
CA LEU A 102 17.37 7.75 -3.93
C LEU A 102 17.98 7.73 -5.33
N CYS A 103 17.39 7.02 -6.28
CA CYS A 103 17.90 6.91 -7.66
C CYS A 103 18.11 8.29 -8.32
N SER A 104 17.23 9.25 -8.03
CA SER A 104 17.29 10.59 -8.62
C SER A 104 18.32 11.54 -8.00
N GLN A 105 19.04 11.12 -6.95
CA GLN A 105 20.08 11.90 -6.26
C GLN A 105 21.48 11.28 -6.38
N GLN A 106 21.61 10.16 -7.10
CA GLN A 106 22.87 9.47 -7.31
C GLN A 106 23.79 10.23 -8.26
N PRO A 107 25.11 10.11 -8.18
CA PRO A 107 26.02 10.81 -9.09
C PRO A 107 25.90 10.30 -10.55
N ASP A 108 25.50 9.05 -10.77
CA ASP A 108 25.34 8.47 -12.11
C ASP A 108 24.24 9.17 -12.92
N ASP A 109 24.64 9.76 -14.03
CA ASP A 109 23.76 10.50 -14.93
C ASP A 109 22.80 9.60 -15.71
N LYS A 110 23.11 8.32 -15.95
CA LYS A 110 22.18 7.40 -16.62
C LYS A 110 20.99 7.10 -15.69
N THR A 111 21.28 6.72 -14.44
CA THR A 111 20.29 6.44 -13.40
C THR A 111 19.45 7.67 -13.07
N LYS A 112 20.07 8.83 -12.87
CA LYS A 112 19.33 10.09 -12.67
C LYS A 112 18.34 10.39 -13.78
N ARG A 113 18.79 10.29 -15.05
CA ARG A 113 17.92 10.55 -16.21
C ARG A 113 16.77 9.55 -16.28
N ALA A 114 17.03 8.27 -16.01
CA ALA A 114 15.99 7.25 -15.93
C ALA A 114 14.99 7.59 -14.81
N ALA A 115 15.46 7.90 -13.61
CA ALA A 115 14.61 8.22 -12.46
C ALA A 115 13.70 9.42 -12.74
N PHE A 116 14.23 10.52 -13.30
CA PHE A 116 13.41 11.69 -13.66
C PHE A 116 12.40 11.41 -14.78
N ARG A 117 12.71 10.50 -15.72
CA ARG A 117 11.73 10.07 -16.74
C ARG A 117 10.60 9.25 -16.13
N ALA A 118 10.89 8.43 -15.13
CA ALA A 118 9.91 7.59 -14.45
C ALA A 118 8.96 8.38 -13.52
N VAL A 119 9.28 9.63 -13.15
CA VAL A 119 8.43 10.47 -12.27
C VAL A 119 6.99 10.57 -12.78
N LYS A 120 6.78 10.72 -14.09
CA LYS A 120 5.43 10.82 -14.66
C LYS A 120 4.58 9.55 -14.45
N ASP A 121 5.23 8.39 -14.46
CA ASP A 121 4.59 7.08 -14.37
C ASP A 121 4.43 6.64 -12.90
N VAL A 122 5.34 7.08 -12.03
CA VAL A 122 5.36 6.70 -10.61
C VAL A 122 4.55 7.67 -9.74
N CYS A 123 4.55 8.96 -10.08
CA CYS A 123 3.81 9.98 -9.35
C CYS A 123 2.57 10.38 -10.15
N CYS A 124 1.47 9.63 -10.05
CA CYS A 124 0.21 9.95 -10.74
C CYS A 124 -0.63 11.00 -10.01
N THR A 125 -0.37 11.26 -8.73
CA THR A 125 -1.16 12.17 -7.89
C THR A 125 -0.29 13.25 -7.24
N PRO A 126 -0.87 14.42 -6.89
CA PRO A 126 -0.19 15.46 -6.11
C PRO A 126 0.46 14.92 -4.83
N SER A 127 -0.24 14.06 -4.09
CA SER A 127 0.27 13.45 -2.86
C SER A 127 1.58 12.69 -3.10
N GLN A 128 1.70 11.97 -4.23
CA GLN A 128 2.91 11.22 -4.56
C GLN A 128 4.08 12.13 -4.96
N ILE A 129 3.86 13.16 -5.79
CA ILE A 129 4.94 14.08 -6.14
C ILE A 129 5.41 14.88 -4.92
N PHE A 130 4.49 15.34 -4.06
CA PHE A 130 4.87 16.01 -2.80
C PHE A 130 5.70 15.10 -1.89
N THR A 131 5.31 13.83 -1.77
CA THR A 131 6.03 12.84 -0.97
C THR A 131 7.41 12.53 -1.58
N LEU A 132 7.53 12.45 -2.91
CA LEU A 132 8.82 12.31 -3.59
C LEU A 132 9.76 13.49 -3.27
N ILE A 133 9.26 14.73 -3.37
CA ILE A 133 10.06 15.92 -3.03
C ILE A 133 10.47 15.92 -1.56
N GLN A 134 9.57 15.50 -0.66
CA GLN A 134 9.88 15.38 0.75
C GLN A 134 10.99 14.36 1.01
N TYR A 135 10.94 13.16 0.39
CA TYR A 135 12.02 12.18 0.53
C TYR A 135 13.34 12.69 -0.04
N LYS A 136 13.34 13.38 -1.18
CA LYS A 136 14.55 14.01 -1.71
C LYS A 136 15.11 15.09 -0.77
N LYS A 137 14.26 15.80 -0.03
CA LYS A 137 14.68 16.77 1.00
C LYS A 137 15.32 16.05 2.20
N GLU A 138 14.71 14.97 2.69
CA GLU A 138 15.23 14.17 3.81
C GLU A 138 16.57 13.50 3.47
N LEU A 139 16.73 13.02 2.24
CA LEU A 139 17.95 12.37 1.76
C LEU A 139 19.10 13.36 1.48
N LYS A 140 18.82 14.67 1.41
CA LYS A 140 19.79 15.72 1.05
C LYS A 140 21.03 15.70 1.94
N GLU A 141 20.84 15.56 3.25
CA GLU A 141 21.92 15.59 4.24
C GLU A 141 22.74 14.30 4.19
N GLY A 142 22.07 13.14 4.20
CA GLY A 142 22.73 11.83 4.14
C GLY A 142 23.52 11.61 2.85
N MET A 143 22.99 12.04 1.70
CA MET A 143 23.65 11.93 0.40
C MET A 143 24.59 13.11 0.09
N LYS A 144 24.70 14.11 0.97
CA LYS A 144 25.52 15.32 0.80
C LYS A 144 25.36 15.99 -0.57
N CYS A 145 24.13 16.03 -1.09
CA CYS A 145 23.83 16.52 -2.43
C CYS A 145 22.76 17.62 -2.42
N GLY A 146 22.74 18.49 -3.44
CA GLY A 146 21.65 19.44 -3.65
C GLY A 146 20.41 18.76 -4.24
N MET A 147 19.22 19.33 -3.99
CA MET A 147 17.97 18.81 -4.56
C MET A 147 17.52 19.55 -5.83
N TRP A 148 17.54 20.88 -5.84
CA TRP A 148 16.96 21.73 -6.89
C TRP A 148 17.89 22.01 -8.07
N GLY A 149 18.42 20.95 -8.67
CA GLY A 149 19.15 21.04 -9.95
C GLY A 149 18.23 21.22 -11.16
N ARG A 150 18.82 21.50 -12.34
CA ARG A 150 18.08 21.65 -13.62
C ARG A 150 17.17 20.44 -13.91
N ALA A 151 17.63 19.24 -13.61
CA ALA A 151 16.89 18.00 -13.85
C ALA A 151 15.59 17.92 -13.03
N LEU A 152 15.64 18.22 -11.73
CA LEU A 152 14.44 18.22 -10.88
C LEU A 152 13.46 19.31 -11.31
N ARG A 153 13.96 20.53 -11.57
CA ARG A 153 13.13 21.64 -12.05
C ARG A 153 12.37 21.26 -13.32
N LYS A 154 13.06 20.63 -14.29
CA LYS A 154 12.45 20.12 -15.52
C LYS A 154 11.45 19.00 -15.27
N ALA A 155 11.76 18.05 -14.39
CA ALA A 155 10.86 16.94 -14.07
C ALA A 155 9.55 17.43 -13.43
N VAL A 156 9.64 18.35 -12.47
CA VAL A 156 8.47 18.98 -11.84
C VAL A 156 7.68 19.79 -12.88
N ALA A 157 8.36 20.59 -13.70
CA ALA A 157 7.69 21.37 -14.75
C ALA A 157 6.92 20.49 -15.74
N ASN A 158 7.56 19.40 -16.20
CA ASN A 158 6.93 18.44 -17.10
C ASN A 158 5.76 17.69 -16.46
N TRP A 159 5.81 17.44 -15.15
CA TRP A 159 4.73 16.76 -14.44
C TRP A 159 3.40 17.53 -14.54
N TYR A 160 3.44 18.87 -14.43
CA TYR A 160 2.25 19.71 -14.60
C TYR A 160 1.90 19.93 -16.08
N ASN A 161 2.89 20.27 -16.90
CA ASN A 161 2.67 20.65 -18.30
C ASN A 161 2.17 19.51 -19.20
N ASN A 162 2.41 18.25 -18.82
CA ASN A 162 2.03 17.10 -19.63
C ASN A 162 0.68 16.48 -19.22
N GLN A 163 -0.04 17.08 -18.27
CA GLN A 163 -1.36 16.62 -17.86
C GLN A 163 -2.46 17.26 -18.69
N ASP A 164 -3.57 16.53 -18.81
CA ASP A 164 -4.83 17.12 -19.24
C ASP A 164 -5.22 18.27 -18.29
N PRO A 165 -5.57 19.47 -18.80
CA PRO A 165 -5.86 20.61 -17.94
C PRO A 165 -7.03 20.40 -16.98
N MET A 166 -8.07 19.67 -17.36
CA MET A 166 -9.20 19.38 -16.47
C MET A 166 -8.77 18.43 -15.35
N VAL A 167 -8.07 17.35 -15.68
CA VAL A 167 -7.51 16.41 -14.68
C VAL A 167 -6.55 17.12 -13.73
N LEU A 168 -5.75 18.05 -14.25
CA LEU A 168 -4.86 18.86 -13.42
C LEU A 168 -5.65 19.77 -12.47
N ALA A 169 -6.69 20.45 -12.96
CA ALA A 169 -7.55 21.31 -12.13
C ALA A 169 -8.24 20.52 -11.00
N GLN A 170 -8.76 19.34 -11.30
CA GLN A 170 -9.33 18.41 -10.31
C GLN A 170 -8.28 17.99 -9.27
N SER A 171 -7.09 17.60 -9.73
CA SER A 171 -6.01 17.13 -8.85
C SER A 171 -5.53 18.21 -7.88
N VAL A 172 -5.29 19.44 -8.36
CA VAL A 172 -4.73 20.53 -7.53
C VAL A 172 -5.74 21.10 -6.53
N THR A 173 -7.03 21.01 -6.85
CA THR A 173 -8.10 21.44 -5.95
C THR A 173 -8.44 20.37 -4.90
N LYS A 174 -8.34 19.08 -5.27
CA LYS A 174 -8.49 17.93 -4.36
C LYS A 174 -7.35 17.83 -3.33
N CYS A 175 -6.09 17.97 -3.75
CA CYS A 175 -4.94 17.83 -2.86
C CYS A 175 -4.05 19.08 -2.89
N LYS A 176 -4.42 20.11 -2.12
CA LYS A 176 -3.70 21.39 -2.09
C LYS A 176 -2.27 21.28 -1.54
N HIS A 177 -2.08 20.43 -0.54
CA HIS A 177 -0.80 20.19 0.10
C HIS A 177 -0.71 18.78 0.70
N LYS A 178 0.52 18.24 0.78
CA LYS A 178 0.83 16.99 1.46
C LYS A 178 2.30 16.96 1.85
N ALA A 179 2.65 16.20 2.90
CA ALA A 179 4.04 15.97 3.30
C ALA A 179 4.86 17.27 3.50
N GLY A 180 4.21 18.36 3.90
CA GLY A 180 4.85 19.68 4.09
C GLY A 180 5.06 20.51 2.81
N TRP A 181 4.52 20.08 1.67
CA TRP A 181 4.65 20.77 0.38
C TRP A 181 3.30 21.16 -0.18
N SER A 182 3.24 22.32 -0.83
CA SER A 182 2.09 22.78 -1.63
C SER A 182 2.43 22.86 -3.12
N HIS A 183 1.42 22.96 -3.97
CA HIS A 183 1.63 23.24 -5.39
C HIS A 183 2.41 24.54 -5.61
N GLN A 184 2.12 25.57 -4.81
CA GLN A 184 2.77 26.88 -4.90
C GLN A 184 4.29 26.77 -4.66
N ASP A 185 4.72 25.95 -3.70
CA ASP A 185 6.15 25.71 -3.44
C ASP A 185 6.83 25.05 -4.64
N LEU A 186 6.21 24.03 -5.21
CA LEU A 186 6.74 23.32 -6.38
C LEU A 186 6.84 24.25 -7.58
N MET A 187 5.86 25.14 -7.82
CA MET A 187 5.91 26.13 -8.90
C MET A 187 7.05 27.12 -8.71
N ARG A 188 7.20 27.67 -7.49
CA ARG A 188 8.25 28.64 -7.16
C ARG A 188 9.65 28.04 -7.35
N LEU A 189 9.87 26.83 -6.86
CA LEU A 189 11.20 26.21 -6.86
C LEU A 189 11.57 25.55 -8.20
N SER A 190 10.57 25.10 -8.97
CA SER A 190 10.81 24.58 -10.32
C SER A 190 11.03 25.68 -11.36
N HIS A 191 10.63 26.93 -11.08
CA HIS A 191 10.56 28.02 -12.06
C HIS A 191 9.83 27.59 -13.34
N MET A 192 8.74 26.84 -13.16
CA MET A 192 7.97 26.28 -14.25
C MET A 192 7.35 27.37 -15.13
N LYS A 193 7.44 27.17 -16.44
CA LYS A 193 6.70 27.97 -17.43
C LYS A 193 5.51 27.12 -17.93
N PRO A 194 4.28 27.67 -17.93
CA PRO A 194 3.11 26.98 -18.47
C PRO A 194 3.34 26.61 -19.95
N ALA A 195 2.92 25.41 -20.35
CA ALA A 195 3.01 24.97 -21.74
C ALA A 195 1.86 25.47 -22.63
N ASN A 196 0.69 25.72 -22.04
CA ASN A 196 -0.49 26.24 -22.72
C ASN A 196 -1.28 27.18 -21.79
N GLU A 197 -2.29 27.84 -22.34
CA GLU A 197 -3.09 28.84 -21.62
C GLU A 197 -3.91 28.22 -20.47
N ALA A 198 -4.45 27.01 -20.64
CA ALA A 198 -5.22 26.32 -19.60
C ALA A 198 -4.35 25.98 -18.37
N VAL A 199 -3.11 25.52 -18.60
CA VAL A 199 -2.13 25.32 -17.53
C VAL A 199 -1.70 26.67 -16.92
N ALA A 200 -1.59 27.73 -17.71
CA ALA A 200 -1.30 29.08 -17.20
C ALA A 200 -2.40 29.62 -16.28
N LEU A 201 -3.66 29.38 -16.63
CA LEU A 201 -4.85 29.64 -15.80
C LEU A 201 -4.73 28.92 -14.45
N ILE A 202 -4.47 27.62 -14.45
CA ILE A 202 -4.36 26.80 -13.23
C ILE A 202 -3.20 27.25 -12.34
N ILE A 203 -2.04 27.57 -12.92
CA ILE A 203 -0.89 28.09 -12.16
C ILE A 203 -1.20 29.45 -11.56
N LYS A 204 -1.87 30.34 -12.31
CA LYS A 204 -2.31 31.64 -11.78
C LYS A 204 -3.26 31.43 -10.60
N TYR A 205 -4.23 30.52 -10.73
CA TYR A 205 -5.12 30.13 -9.65
C TYR A 205 -4.35 29.66 -8.39
N ILE A 206 -3.36 28.78 -8.54
CA ILE A 206 -2.55 28.27 -7.41
C ILE A 206 -1.70 29.37 -6.77
N THR A 207 -1.09 30.24 -7.57
CA THR A 207 -0.07 31.19 -7.10
C THR A 207 -0.66 32.50 -6.59
N LYS A 208 -1.80 32.91 -7.14
CA LYS A 208 -2.44 34.22 -6.95
C LYS A 208 -3.87 34.14 -6.41
N GLY A 209 -4.54 33.01 -6.59
CA GLY A 209 -5.91 32.80 -6.14
C GLY A 209 -6.96 33.16 -7.18
N TRP A 210 -8.22 32.88 -6.85
CA TRP A 210 -9.37 32.99 -7.75
C TRP A 210 -9.65 34.41 -8.24
N LYS A 211 -9.56 35.42 -7.36
CA LYS A 211 -9.88 36.82 -7.72
C LYS A 211 -9.03 37.33 -8.88
N GLU A 212 -7.72 37.07 -8.85
CA GLU A 212 -6.81 37.47 -9.94
C GLU A 212 -7.07 36.69 -11.24
N VAL A 213 -7.51 35.44 -11.12
CA VAL A 213 -7.91 34.62 -12.29
C VAL A 213 -9.17 35.18 -12.93
N HIS A 214 -10.22 35.41 -12.14
CA HIS A 214 -11.48 35.93 -12.65
C HIS A 214 -11.26 37.25 -13.41
N VAL A 215 -10.52 38.20 -12.85
CA VAL A 215 -10.20 39.47 -13.53
C VAL A 215 -9.39 39.25 -14.81
N ALA A 216 -8.40 38.36 -14.79
CA ALA A 216 -7.51 38.17 -15.94
C ALA A 216 -8.17 37.46 -17.14
N TYR A 217 -9.28 36.74 -16.92
CA TYR A 217 -9.92 35.91 -17.95
C TYR A 217 -11.37 36.32 -18.25
N ALA A 218 -11.97 37.27 -17.53
CA ALA A 218 -13.37 37.69 -17.71
C ALA A 218 -13.66 38.34 -19.08
N GLU A 219 -12.73 39.11 -19.63
CA GLU A 219 -12.93 39.88 -20.87
C GLU A 219 -12.17 39.30 -22.08
N LYS A 220 -11.52 38.15 -21.90
CA LYS A 220 -10.68 37.52 -22.92
C LYS A 220 -11.49 36.48 -23.69
N GLU A 221 -11.38 36.50 -25.02
CA GLU A 221 -11.87 35.38 -25.84
C GLU A 221 -10.98 34.16 -25.55
N ASN A 222 -11.56 33.18 -24.84
CA ASN A 222 -10.83 32.04 -24.32
C ASN A 222 -11.15 30.79 -25.15
N PRO A 223 -10.16 29.94 -25.45
CA PRO A 223 -10.41 28.63 -26.05
C PRO A 223 -11.37 27.79 -25.21
N GLU A 224 -12.14 26.90 -25.84
CA GLU A 224 -13.14 26.06 -25.18
C GLU A 224 -12.59 25.28 -23.96
N GLU A 225 -11.36 24.76 -24.07
CA GLU A 225 -10.66 24.08 -22.98
C GLU A 225 -10.44 24.99 -21.76
N VAL A 226 -10.05 26.25 -21.98
CA VAL A 226 -9.83 27.24 -20.92
C VAL A 226 -11.16 27.61 -20.26
N VAL A 227 -12.23 27.76 -21.04
CA VAL A 227 -13.58 28.04 -20.55
C VAL A 227 -14.07 26.91 -19.63
N LYS A 228 -13.89 25.65 -20.04
CA LYS A 228 -14.25 24.48 -19.22
C LYS A 228 -13.49 24.47 -17.88
N VAL A 229 -12.18 24.68 -17.91
CA VAL A 229 -11.36 24.73 -16.68
C VAL A 229 -11.76 25.91 -15.80
N LEU A 230 -12.06 27.07 -16.38
CA LEU A 230 -12.48 28.26 -15.64
C LEU A 230 -13.82 28.03 -14.95
N ALA A 231 -14.81 27.45 -15.64
CA ALA A 231 -16.10 27.09 -15.06
C ALA A 231 -15.94 26.07 -13.91
N TYR A 232 -15.07 25.06 -14.08
CA TYR A 232 -14.78 24.10 -13.01
C TYR A 232 -14.14 24.77 -11.77
N LEU A 233 -13.14 25.63 -11.97
CA LEU A 233 -12.50 26.35 -10.87
C LEU A 233 -13.47 27.31 -10.17
N GLU A 234 -14.36 27.95 -10.94
CA GLU A 234 -15.43 28.77 -10.39
C GLU A 234 -16.36 27.95 -9.51
N ALA A 235 -16.82 26.78 -9.98
CA ALA A 235 -17.67 25.87 -9.23
C ALA A 235 -17.00 25.43 -7.91
N VAL A 236 -15.73 25.07 -7.95
CA VAL A 236 -14.94 24.73 -6.76
C VAL A 236 -14.88 25.91 -5.78
N GLU A 237 -14.71 27.14 -6.27
CA GLU A 237 -14.65 28.33 -5.41
C GLU A 237 -16.03 28.72 -4.86
N LYS A 238 -17.11 28.56 -5.64
CA LYS A 238 -18.49 28.71 -5.17
C LYS A 238 -18.81 27.70 -4.07
N ALA A 239 -18.49 26.42 -4.26
CA ALA A 239 -18.68 25.38 -3.25
C ALA A 239 -17.90 25.64 -1.95
N LYS A 240 -16.77 26.36 -2.05
CA LYS A 240 -15.96 26.78 -0.90
C LYS A 240 -16.42 28.06 -0.22
N HIS A 241 -17.34 28.85 -0.77
CA HIS A 241 -17.72 30.14 -0.17
C HIS A 241 -19.23 30.30 -0.01
N SER A 242 -20.02 29.53 -0.74
CA SER A 242 -21.47 29.53 -0.60
C SER A 242 -21.85 29.06 0.80
N ALA A 243 -22.85 29.74 1.37
CA ALA A 243 -23.53 29.29 2.57
C ALA A 243 -24.78 28.46 2.24
N ASP A 244 -25.19 28.42 0.96
CA ASP A 244 -26.38 27.71 0.51
C ASP A 244 -26.07 26.23 0.24
N GLU A 245 -26.79 25.38 0.97
CA GLU A 245 -26.70 23.93 0.83
C GLU A 245 -27.22 23.44 -0.52
N ALA A 246 -28.27 24.07 -1.07
CA ALA A 246 -28.84 23.65 -2.34
C ALA A 246 -27.88 23.91 -3.51
N GLU A 247 -27.23 25.07 -3.53
CA GLU A 247 -26.19 25.42 -4.49
C GLU A 247 -25.01 24.43 -4.41
N VAL A 248 -24.51 24.12 -3.21
CA VAL A 248 -23.38 23.18 -3.04
C VAL A 248 -23.72 21.79 -3.57
N ARG A 249 -24.94 21.29 -3.34
CA ARG A 249 -25.39 19.99 -3.90
C ARG A 249 -25.39 20.01 -5.42
N HIS A 250 -25.94 21.05 -6.03
CA HIS A 250 -25.97 21.18 -7.48
C HIS A 250 -24.55 21.18 -8.07
N LEU A 251 -23.63 21.93 -7.46
CA LEU A 251 -22.22 21.97 -7.87
C LEU A 251 -21.53 20.61 -7.75
N ILE A 252 -21.84 19.82 -6.73
CA ILE A 252 -21.31 18.46 -6.56
C ILE A 252 -21.78 17.57 -7.70
N GLU A 253 -23.07 17.59 -8.03
CA GLU A 253 -23.67 16.73 -9.05
C GLU A 253 -23.24 17.12 -10.47
N GLU A 254 -23.15 18.42 -10.76
CA GLU A 254 -22.77 18.92 -12.09
C GLU A 254 -21.28 18.71 -12.40
N HIS A 255 -20.41 18.96 -11.41
CA HIS A 255 -18.96 18.99 -11.63
C HIS A 255 -18.21 17.80 -11.01
N GLY A 256 -18.92 16.87 -10.36
CA GLY A 256 -18.31 15.70 -9.71
C GLY A 256 -17.37 16.09 -8.58
N LEU A 257 -17.74 17.08 -7.77
CA LEU A 257 -16.88 17.57 -6.69
C LEU A 257 -16.73 16.52 -5.59
N GLU A 258 -15.52 16.41 -5.05
CA GLU A 258 -15.17 15.48 -3.98
C GLU A 258 -15.17 16.16 -2.61
N ARG A 259 -15.20 15.32 -1.57
CA ARG A 259 -15.25 15.75 -0.16
C ARG A 259 -14.17 16.77 0.20
N GLU A 260 -12.95 16.63 -0.31
CA GLU A 260 -11.82 17.52 -0.01
C GLU A 260 -12.02 18.96 -0.52
N GLN A 261 -12.94 19.15 -1.48
CA GLN A 261 -13.24 20.44 -2.08
C GLN A 261 -14.37 21.19 -1.37
N ILE A 262 -15.12 20.50 -0.51
CA ILE A 262 -16.28 21.03 0.20
C ILE A 262 -15.88 21.61 1.57
N GLN A 263 -16.51 22.72 1.97
CA GLN A 263 -16.30 23.28 3.31
C GLN A 263 -16.71 22.30 4.42
N THR A 264 -16.01 22.36 5.55
CA THR A 264 -16.28 21.51 6.72
C THR A 264 -17.68 21.72 7.32
N ASN A 265 -18.28 22.90 7.16
CA ASN A 265 -19.63 23.18 7.62
C ASN A 265 -20.67 22.40 6.80
N HIS A 266 -20.52 22.36 5.48
CA HIS A 266 -21.40 21.61 4.57
C HIS A 266 -21.30 20.10 4.76
N LEU A 267 -20.16 19.59 5.24
CA LEU A 267 -19.99 18.18 5.61
C LEU A 267 -20.80 17.73 6.86
N LYS A 268 -21.61 18.63 7.44
CA LYS A 268 -22.61 18.32 8.46
C LYS A 268 -24.01 18.09 7.86
N SER A 269 -24.25 18.54 6.63
CA SER A 269 -25.53 18.35 5.96
C SER A 269 -25.66 16.92 5.44
N LYS A 270 -26.83 16.30 5.67
CA LYS A 270 -27.16 14.97 5.13
C LYS A 270 -27.28 15.00 3.61
N GLU A 271 -27.88 16.05 3.06
CA GLU A 271 -28.14 16.15 1.63
C GLU A 271 -26.86 16.39 0.81
N VAL A 272 -25.88 17.12 1.36
CA VAL A 272 -24.54 17.25 0.77
C VAL A 272 -23.84 15.90 0.69
N TRP A 273 -23.93 15.08 1.74
CA TRP A 273 -23.36 13.73 1.71
C TRP A 273 -24.07 12.81 0.72
N LYS A 274 -25.40 12.90 0.57
CA LYS A 274 -26.13 12.16 -0.47
C LYS A 274 -25.67 12.51 -1.88
N ALA A 275 -25.39 13.79 -2.15
CA ALA A 275 -24.82 14.21 -3.43
C ALA A 275 -23.41 13.60 -3.64
N LEU A 276 -22.55 13.66 -2.62
CA LEU A 276 -21.19 13.08 -2.68
C LEU A 276 -21.21 11.55 -2.89
N LEU A 277 -22.20 10.85 -2.35
CA LEU A 277 -22.29 9.39 -2.39
C LEU A 277 -22.41 8.81 -3.82
N LYS A 278 -23.06 9.53 -4.73
CA LYS A 278 -23.33 9.08 -6.10
C LYS A 278 -22.04 8.67 -6.81
N GLU A 279 -21.04 9.56 -6.81
CA GLU A 279 -19.76 9.35 -7.52
C GLU A 279 -18.61 8.88 -6.60
N MET A 280 -18.84 8.72 -5.29
CA MET A 280 -17.78 8.40 -4.34
C MET A 280 -17.07 7.06 -4.64
N PRO A 281 -15.73 7.03 -4.81
CA PRO A 281 -15.01 5.77 -5.04
C PRO A 281 -15.21 4.75 -3.91
N LEU A 282 -15.33 3.46 -4.26
CA LEU A 282 -15.62 2.38 -3.29
C LEU A 282 -14.58 2.30 -2.15
N ALA A 283 -13.29 2.49 -2.47
CA ALA A 283 -12.22 2.49 -1.47
C ALA A 283 -12.36 3.61 -0.42
N THR A 284 -12.97 4.74 -0.80
CA THR A 284 -13.28 5.87 0.09
C THR A 284 -14.60 5.63 0.84
N LEU A 285 -15.60 5.09 0.13
CA LEU A 285 -16.94 4.78 0.67
C LEU A 285 -16.86 3.91 1.92
N ILE A 286 -16.14 2.79 1.85
CA ILE A 286 -16.03 1.83 2.96
C ILE A 286 -15.36 2.44 4.21
N GLN A 287 -14.57 3.49 4.06
CA GLN A 287 -13.90 4.18 5.18
C GLN A 287 -14.83 5.18 5.89
N HIS A 288 -15.96 5.53 5.28
CA HIS A 288 -16.88 6.56 5.77
C HIS A 288 -18.25 6.03 6.21
N LEU A 289 -18.51 4.72 6.10
CA LEU A 289 -19.77 4.10 6.52
C LEU A 289 -20.21 4.50 7.94
N GLY A 290 -19.28 4.48 8.90
CA GLY A 290 -19.57 4.86 10.29
C GLY A 290 -19.99 6.32 10.44
N LYS A 291 -19.40 7.25 9.67
CA LYS A 291 -19.80 8.67 9.65
C LYS A 291 -21.19 8.85 9.06
N MET A 292 -21.44 8.22 7.92
CA MET A 292 -22.72 8.35 7.24
C MET A 292 -23.87 7.72 8.04
N THR A 293 -23.58 6.66 8.79
CA THR A 293 -24.55 6.08 9.75
C THR A 293 -24.76 6.98 10.95
N ALA A 294 -23.70 7.58 11.50
CA ALA A 294 -23.80 8.51 12.64
C ALA A 294 -24.62 9.77 12.30
N ASP A 295 -24.55 10.24 11.06
CA ASP A 295 -25.33 11.39 10.58
C ASP A 295 -26.73 10.99 10.07
N GLU A 296 -27.15 9.74 10.25
CA GLU A 296 -28.44 9.21 9.79
C GLU A 296 -28.68 9.41 8.28
N ILE A 297 -27.62 9.37 7.48
CA ILE A 297 -27.70 9.28 6.01
C ILE A 297 -28.00 7.83 5.65
N LEU A 298 -27.33 6.90 6.34
CA LEU A 298 -27.62 5.47 6.23
C LEU A 298 -28.60 5.08 7.34
N THR A 299 -29.86 4.95 6.96
CA THR A 299 -30.91 4.45 7.86
C THR A 299 -31.21 2.98 7.54
N PRO A 300 -31.57 2.17 8.55
CA PRO A 300 -31.98 0.79 8.32
C PRO A 300 -33.18 0.69 7.38
N GLY A 301 -33.05 -0.08 6.30
CA GLY A 301 -34.06 -0.21 5.26
C GLY A 301 -34.26 1.05 4.38
N GLY A 302 -33.35 2.02 4.45
CA GLY A 302 -33.36 3.18 3.56
C GLY A 302 -32.81 2.84 2.17
N SER A 303 -33.33 3.50 1.14
CA SER A 303 -32.88 3.34 -0.26
C SER A 303 -31.38 3.59 -0.45
N ASP A 304 -30.82 4.56 0.29
CA ASP A 304 -29.38 4.89 0.23
C ASP A 304 -28.53 3.73 0.79
N THR A 305 -29.01 3.07 1.83
CA THR A 305 -28.36 1.89 2.43
C THR A 305 -28.39 0.71 1.46
N GLU A 306 -29.52 0.48 0.79
CA GLU A 306 -29.66 -0.56 -0.23
C GLU A 306 -28.71 -0.32 -1.41
N ALA A 307 -28.68 0.89 -1.97
CA ALA A 307 -27.81 1.26 -3.08
C ALA A 307 -26.32 1.08 -2.72
N ILE A 308 -25.92 1.39 -1.48
CA ILE A 308 -24.54 1.18 -1.01
C ILE A 308 -24.24 -0.32 -0.87
N CYS A 309 -25.15 -1.10 -0.32
CA CYS A 309 -25.01 -2.55 -0.23
C CYS A 309 -24.84 -3.17 -1.62
N GLU A 310 -25.65 -2.78 -2.60
CA GLU A 310 -25.51 -3.22 -4.00
C GLU A 310 -24.14 -2.84 -4.59
N ARG A 311 -23.67 -1.62 -4.34
CA ARG A 311 -22.37 -1.14 -4.82
C ARG A 311 -21.20 -1.89 -4.18
N ILE A 312 -21.30 -2.24 -2.89
CA ILE A 312 -20.29 -3.04 -2.16
C ILE A 312 -20.23 -4.46 -2.72
N LEU A 313 -21.37 -5.03 -3.11
CA LEU A 313 -21.48 -6.39 -3.66
C LEU A 313 -21.19 -6.49 -5.16
N ASN A 314 -21.04 -5.35 -5.85
CA ASN A 314 -20.83 -5.31 -7.29
C ASN A 314 -19.42 -5.82 -7.67
N GLU A 315 -19.38 -6.98 -8.31
CA GLU A 315 -18.14 -7.66 -8.66
C GLU A 315 -17.23 -6.87 -9.61
N THR A 316 -17.82 -6.14 -10.56
CA THR A 316 -17.08 -5.33 -11.54
C THR A 316 -16.38 -4.15 -10.88
N ILE A 317 -17.04 -3.52 -9.90
CA ILE A 317 -16.49 -2.41 -9.12
C ILE A 317 -15.38 -2.92 -8.21
N LEU A 318 -15.59 -4.07 -7.54
CA LEU A 318 -14.57 -4.70 -6.70
C LEU A 318 -13.30 -5.04 -7.49
N GLU A 319 -13.44 -5.58 -8.71
CA GLU A 319 -12.31 -5.90 -9.60
C GLU A 319 -11.56 -4.65 -10.05
N LYS A 320 -12.29 -3.63 -10.52
CA LYS A 320 -11.69 -2.38 -10.97
C LYS A 320 -10.95 -1.66 -9.83
N THR A 321 -11.50 -1.73 -8.62
CA THR A 321 -10.91 -1.08 -7.43
C THR A 321 -9.70 -1.84 -6.90
N ARG A 322 -9.54 -3.14 -7.23
CA ARG A 322 -8.51 -4.04 -6.69
C ARG A 322 -8.44 -3.98 -5.17
N LEU A 323 -9.60 -3.96 -4.53
CA LEU A 323 -9.71 -3.83 -3.08
C LEU A 323 -9.21 -5.11 -2.41
N HIS A 324 -8.21 -4.99 -1.53
CA HIS A 324 -7.64 -6.15 -0.84
C HIS A 324 -8.61 -6.70 0.22
N PRO A 325 -8.75 -8.03 0.39
CA PRO A 325 -9.67 -8.63 1.37
C PRO A 325 -9.48 -8.10 2.80
N PHE A 326 -8.23 -7.91 3.20
CA PHE A 326 -7.90 -7.31 4.51
C PHE A 326 -8.43 -5.87 4.67
N SER A 327 -8.48 -5.07 3.61
CA SER A 327 -9.03 -3.71 3.68
C SER A 327 -10.54 -3.73 3.91
N VAL A 328 -11.26 -4.67 3.29
CA VAL A 328 -12.70 -4.89 3.56
C VAL A 328 -12.90 -5.33 5.00
N MET A 329 -12.07 -6.25 5.49
CA MET A 329 -12.12 -6.73 6.88
C MET A 329 -11.90 -5.61 7.89
N VAL A 330 -10.87 -4.77 7.68
CA VAL A 330 -10.61 -3.61 8.54
C VAL A 330 -11.77 -2.62 8.51
N ALA A 331 -12.38 -2.39 7.35
CA ALA A 331 -13.57 -1.55 7.23
C ALA A 331 -14.77 -2.14 7.99
N MET A 332 -15.02 -3.44 7.84
CA MET A 332 -16.07 -4.17 8.54
C MET A 332 -15.91 -4.12 10.06
N GLU A 333 -14.72 -4.44 10.58
CA GLU A 333 -14.45 -4.40 12.02
C GLU A 333 -14.48 -2.99 12.58
N ASN A 334 -14.02 -1.99 11.82
CA ASN A 334 -14.19 -0.59 12.20
C ASN A 334 -15.67 -0.20 12.26
N TYR A 335 -16.50 -0.65 11.31
CA TYR A 335 -17.92 -0.33 11.26
C TYR A 335 -18.69 -1.00 12.41
N LYS A 336 -18.45 -2.29 12.67
CA LYS A 336 -19.09 -3.06 13.76
C LYS A 336 -18.84 -2.48 15.15
N ARG A 337 -17.71 -1.81 15.38
CA ARG A 337 -17.39 -1.18 16.67
C ARG A 337 -18.40 -0.11 17.11
N GLY A 338 -19.11 0.53 16.17
CA GLY A 338 -20.09 1.56 16.49
C GLY A 338 -19.49 2.87 17.03
N HIS A 339 -18.17 3.04 16.98
CA HIS A 339 -17.51 4.28 17.38
C HIS A 339 -16.18 4.49 16.65
N SER A 340 -15.79 5.75 16.51
CA SER A 340 -14.51 6.10 15.87
C SER A 340 -13.31 5.71 16.74
N ASN A 341 -12.21 5.31 16.11
CA ASN A 341 -10.91 5.15 16.78
C ASN A 341 -10.30 6.50 17.19
N ARG A 342 -10.68 7.58 16.48
CA ARG A 342 -10.21 8.95 16.72
C ARG A 342 -11.41 9.88 16.78
N GLY A 343 -11.72 10.41 17.97
CA GLY A 343 -12.81 11.37 18.18
C GLY A 343 -14.01 10.79 18.95
N LYS A 344 -15.10 11.57 18.99
CA LYS A 344 -16.30 11.27 19.81
C LYS A 344 -17.47 10.66 19.03
N LEU A 345 -17.27 10.39 17.74
CA LEU A 345 -18.32 9.90 16.84
C LEU A 345 -18.75 8.48 17.24
N LYS A 346 -20.07 8.28 17.35
CA LYS A 346 -20.71 7.00 17.65
C LYS A 346 -21.86 6.75 16.67
N TRP A 347 -22.12 5.50 16.36
CA TRP A 347 -23.20 5.04 15.50
C TRP A 347 -23.67 3.66 15.92
N VAL A 348 -24.86 3.27 15.47
CA VAL A 348 -25.37 1.90 15.60
C VAL A 348 -25.11 1.19 14.26
N PRO A 349 -24.30 0.11 14.23
CA PRO A 349 -24.01 -0.59 12.98
C PRO A 349 -25.28 -1.18 12.35
N ASP A 350 -25.46 -0.94 11.05
CA ASP A 350 -26.54 -1.54 10.27
C ASP A 350 -26.21 -2.99 9.87
N GLY A 351 -27.14 -3.91 10.11
CA GLY A 351 -26.96 -5.33 9.83
C GLY A 351 -26.81 -5.67 8.35
N ALA A 352 -27.52 -4.96 7.46
CA ALA A 352 -27.41 -5.15 6.02
C ALA A 352 -26.04 -4.69 5.50
N VAL A 353 -25.53 -3.56 6.00
CA VAL A 353 -24.19 -3.07 5.65
C VAL A 353 -23.11 -4.04 6.12
N VAL A 354 -23.23 -4.56 7.35
CA VAL A 354 -22.29 -5.57 7.87
C VAL A 354 -22.34 -6.84 7.01
N GLN A 355 -23.53 -7.30 6.63
CA GLN A 355 -23.70 -8.48 5.77
C GLN A 355 -23.13 -8.25 4.37
N ALA A 356 -23.30 -7.05 3.80
CA ALA A 356 -22.75 -6.69 2.50
C ALA A 356 -21.21 -6.71 2.52
N LEU A 357 -20.60 -6.14 3.58
CA LEU A 357 -19.15 -6.18 3.76
C LEU A 357 -18.61 -7.61 3.97
N ASP A 358 -19.34 -8.45 4.71
CA ASP A 358 -18.98 -9.86 4.91
C ASP A 358 -19.00 -10.64 3.58
N LYS A 359 -20.07 -10.51 2.79
CA LYS A 359 -20.16 -11.10 1.45
C LYS A 359 -19.08 -10.57 0.50
N ALA A 360 -18.85 -9.25 0.48
CA ALA A 360 -17.80 -8.65 -0.34
C ALA A 360 -16.40 -9.11 0.08
N PHE A 361 -16.17 -9.36 1.38
CA PHE A 361 -14.95 -9.98 1.86
C PHE A 361 -14.77 -11.37 1.25
N TYR A 362 -15.77 -12.25 1.30
CA TYR A 362 -15.67 -13.58 0.71
C TYR A 362 -15.51 -13.55 -0.83
N GLN A 363 -16.22 -12.66 -1.53
CA GLN A 363 -16.04 -12.45 -2.96
C GLN A 363 -14.60 -12.00 -3.28
N SER A 364 -14.02 -11.12 -2.46
CA SER A 364 -12.65 -10.65 -2.66
C SER A 364 -11.59 -11.76 -2.48
N LEU A 365 -11.87 -12.82 -1.71
CA LEU A 365 -10.97 -13.97 -1.55
C LEU A 365 -10.81 -14.75 -2.86
N THR A 366 -11.90 -14.93 -3.62
CA THR A 366 -11.89 -15.72 -4.86
C THR A 366 -11.11 -15.09 -6.01
N LYS A 367 -10.76 -13.80 -5.89
CA LYS A 367 -10.13 -13.00 -6.95
C LYS A 367 -8.60 -12.98 -6.85
N VAL A 368 -8.04 -13.64 -5.84
CA VAL A 368 -6.59 -13.78 -5.70
C VAL A 368 -6.09 -14.84 -6.70
N LYS A 369 -5.08 -14.48 -7.50
CA LYS A 369 -4.53 -15.40 -8.50
C LYS A 369 -3.64 -16.46 -7.82
N PRO A 370 -3.86 -17.76 -8.06
CA PRO A 370 -3.03 -18.81 -7.50
C PRO A 370 -1.63 -18.82 -8.12
N THR A 371 -0.66 -19.27 -7.33
CA THR A 371 0.71 -19.54 -7.76
C THR A 371 0.93 -21.00 -8.13
N GLY A 372 0.06 -21.91 -7.66
CA GLY A 372 0.15 -23.35 -7.90
C GLY A 372 1.30 -24.02 -7.15
N LYS A 373 1.84 -23.36 -6.13
CA LYS A 373 2.94 -23.86 -5.30
C LYS A 373 2.42 -24.53 -4.04
N ARG A 374 3.31 -25.24 -3.34
CA ARG A 374 3.01 -25.95 -2.10
C ARG A 374 3.36 -25.09 -0.90
N PHE A 375 2.38 -24.81 -0.05
CA PHE A 375 2.48 -23.87 1.06
C PHE A 375 2.41 -24.57 2.41
N VAL A 376 3.28 -24.14 3.32
CA VAL A 376 3.09 -24.32 4.76
C VAL A 376 2.85 -22.96 5.38
N VAL A 377 1.69 -22.81 6.02
CA VAL A 377 1.29 -21.60 6.74
C VAL A 377 1.35 -21.88 8.24
N GLY A 378 2.39 -21.37 8.90
CA GLY A 378 2.54 -21.44 10.35
C GLY A 378 1.90 -20.24 11.04
N VAL A 379 0.96 -20.48 11.95
CA VAL A 379 0.35 -19.45 12.80
C VAL A 379 0.88 -19.59 14.22
N ASP A 380 1.57 -18.54 14.65
CA ASP A 380 2.02 -18.39 16.01
C ASP A 380 0.88 -17.94 16.92
N ILE A 381 0.63 -18.69 17.98
CA ILE A 381 -0.38 -18.42 19.01
C ILE A 381 0.25 -18.17 20.39
N SER A 382 1.58 -18.04 20.45
CA SER A 382 2.37 -17.88 21.67
C SER A 382 2.03 -16.61 22.45
N ALA A 383 1.81 -15.50 21.75
CA ALA A 383 1.41 -14.25 22.40
C ALA A 383 -0.10 -14.03 22.36
N SER A 384 -0.57 -13.15 23.26
CA SER A 384 -1.99 -12.98 23.55
C SER A 384 -2.82 -12.87 22.27
N LEU A 385 -3.74 -13.81 22.13
CA LEU A 385 -4.77 -13.88 21.08
C LEU A 385 -5.64 -12.60 21.03
N SER A 386 -5.57 -11.77 22.09
CA SER A 386 -6.21 -10.45 22.20
C SER A 386 -5.41 -9.30 21.59
N SER A 387 -4.16 -9.54 21.15
CA SER A 387 -3.34 -8.50 20.54
C SER A 387 -3.98 -7.98 19.25
N ILE A 388 -3.94 -6.66 19.07
CA ILE A 388 -4.47 -6.00 17.87
C ILE A 388 -3.32 -5.87 16.87
N VAL A 389 -3.57 -6.18 15.61
CA VAL A 389 -2.59 -5.97 14.53
C VAL A 389 -2.23 -4.49 14.49
N LEU A 390 -0.93 -4.18 14.63
CA LEU A 390 -0.44 -2.82 14.78
C LEU A 390 -0.98 -1.92 13.66
N GLY A 391 -1.61 -0.80 14.04
CA GLY A 391 -2.18 0.15 13.10
C GLY A 391 -3.57 -0.22 12.55
N SER A 392 -4.22 -1.25 13.09
CA SER A 392 -5.58 -1.65 12.71
C SER A 392 -6.50 -1.82 13.93
N SER A 393 -7.74 -2.21 13.65
CA SER A 393 -8.77 -2.60 14.61
C SER A 393 -8.94 -4.11 14.76
N VAL A 394 -8.22 -4.90 13.98
CA VAL A 394 -8.43 -6.34 13.84
C VAL A 394 -7.51 -7.09 14.80
N SER A 395 -8.03 -8.11 15.49
CA SER A 395 -7.19 -8.95 16.35
C SER A 395 -6.20 -9.76 15.51
N ALA A 396 -5.03 -10.07 16.08
CA ALA A 396 -3.99 -10.86 15.42
C ALA A 396 -4.51 -12.22 14.95
N VAL A 397 -5.35 -12.88 15.75
CA VAL A 397 -5.97 -14.15 15.38
C VAL A 397 -6.93 -14.00 14.22
N THR A 398 -7.78 -12.97 14.23
CA THR A 398 -8.71 -12.72 13.12
C THR A 398 -7.93 -12.45 11.84
N ALA A 399 -6.85 -11.66 11.92
CA ALA A 399 -5.98 -11.42 10.77
C ALA A 399 -5.30 -12.71 10.28
N ALA A 400 -4.77 -13.54 11.18
CA ALA A 400 -4.17 -14.82 10.83
C ALA A 400 -5.19 -15.77 10.21
N ALA A 401 -6.41 -15.86 10.75
CA ALA A 401 -7.51 -16.66 10.23
C ALA A 401 -7.89 -16.21 8.81
N VAL A 402 -8.05 -14.90 8.58
CA VAL A 402 -8.30 -14.34 7.25
C VAL A 402 -7.20 -14.73 6.27
N MET A 403 -5.94 -14.58 6.65
CA MET A 403 -4.82 -14.93 5.78
C MET A 403 -4.77 -16.44 5.51
N CYS A 404 -5.03 -17.29 6.51
CA CYS A 404 -5.13 -18.73 6.31
C CYS A 404 -6.25 -19.07 5.31
N MET A 405 -7.42 -18.45 5.43
CA MET A 405 -8.52 -18.63 4.48
C MET A 405 -8.16 -18.18 3.06
N VAL A 406 -7.40 -17.09 2.91
CA VAL A 406 -6.89 -16.66 1.60
C VAL A 406 -6.05 -17.79 0.99
N PHE A 407 -5.06 -18.30 1.71
CA PHE A 407 -4.16 -19.32 1.17
C PHE A 407 -4.86 -20.66 0.93
N THR A 408 -5.67 -21.16 1.87
CA THR A 408 -6.36 -22.45 1.71
C THR A 408 -7.43 -22.45 0.62
N ARG A 409 -8.03 -21.30 0.31
CA ARG A 409 -8.99 -21.17 -0.80
C ARG A 409 -8.33 -20.88 -2.14
N THR A 410 -7.13 -20.30 -2.13
CA THR A 410 -6.41 -19.92 -3.36
C THR A 410 -5.49 -21.04 -3.84
N GLU A 411 -4.76 -21.67 -2.93
CA GLU A 411 -3.69 -22.63 -3.24
C GLU A 411 -4.12 -24.02 -2.77
N ALA A 412 -4.27 -24.93 -3.73
CA ALA A 412 -4.80 -26.28 -3.48
C ALA A 412 -3.93 -27.11 -2.51
N ASP A 413 -2.61 -26.89 -2.50
CA ASP A 413 -1.67 -27.57 -1.61
C ASP A 413 -1.21 -26.60 -0.51
N THR A 414 -2.08 -26.36 0.47
CA THR A 414 -1.80 -25.53 1.65
C THR A 414 -1.97 -26.34 2.93
N GLN A 415 -0.89 -26.51 3.68
CA GLN A 415 -0.92 -27.05 5.03
C GLN A 415 -0.86 -25.92 6.06
N VAL A 416 -1.90 -25.79 6.88
CA VAL A 416 -1.90 -24.86 8.01
C VAL A 416 -1.42 -25.57 9.27
N LEU A 417 -0.51 -24.92 9.99
CA LEU A 417 0.05 -25.37 11.25
C LEU A 417 -0.16 -24.28 12.30
N VAL A 418 -0.56 -24.64 13.51
CA VAL A 418 -0.46 -23.76 14.68
C VAL A 418 0.70 -24.22 15.53
N PHE A 419 1.45 -23.27 16.09
CA PHE A 419 2.61 -23.60 16.92
C PHE A 419 2.69 -22.72 18.17
N SER A 420 3.13 -23.37 19.26
CA SER A 420 3.25 -22.81 20.61
C SER A 420 4.10 -23.74 21.47
N GLU A 421 5.02 -23.20 22.28
CA GLU A 421 5.76 -23.95 23.31
C GLU A 421 6.38 -25.27 22.84
N GLY A 422 7.08 -25.26 21.69
CA GLY A 422 7.70 -26.47 21.14
C GLY A 422 6.72 -27.45 20.47
N ALA A 423 5.40 -27.22 20.58
CA ALA A 423 4.38 -28.00 19.92
C ALA A 423 4.01 -27.41 18.55
N VAL A 424 3.78 -28.30 17.59
CA VAL A 424 3.25 -27.98 16.26
C VAL A 424 2.07 -28.88 16.01
N VAL A 425 0.92 -28.27 15.74
CA VAL A 425 -0.32 -29.00 15.48
C VAL A 425 -0.80 -28.66 14.08
N PRO A 426 -0.91 -29.66 13.18
CA PRO A 426 -1.58 -29.47 11.91
C PRO A 426 -3.06 -29.13 12.11
N VAL A 427 -3.53 -28.10 11.41
CA VAL A 427 -4.94 -27.69 11.44
C VAL A 427 -5.56 -27.97 10.09
N THR A 428 -6.62 -28.78 10.10
CA THR A 428 -7.40 -29.08 8.90
C THR A 428 -8.44 -27.99 8.69
N LEU A 429 -8.18 -27.09 7.75
CA LEU A 429 -9.14 -26.07 7.33
C LEU A 429 -9.83 -26.51 6.04
N SER A 430 -11.16 -26.51 6.04
CA SER A 430 -11.94 -26.66 4.80
C SER A 430 -12.15 -25.28 4.16
N PRO A 431 -12.12 -25.16 2.82
CA PRO A 431 -12.50 -23.94 2.11
C PRO A 431 -13.88 -23.40 2.52
N ASP A 432 -14.82 -24.27 2.91
CA ASP A 432 -16.18 -23.90 3.29
C ASP A 432 -16.31 -23.35 4.71
N MET A 433 -15.24 -23.42 5.52
CA MET A 433 -15.28 -22.89 6.88
C MET A 433 -15.50 -21.38 6.90
N SER A 434 -16.35 -20.94 7.82
CA SER A 434 -16.52 -19.52 8.17
C SER A 434 -15.31 -18.98 8.93
N LEU A 435 -15.13 -17.66 8.89
CA LEU A 435 -14.06 -16.99 9.64
C LEU A 435 -14.03 -17.35 11.13
N MET A 436 -15.21 -17.46 11.77
CA MET A 436 -15.30 -17.82 13.19
C MET A 436 -14.85 -19.25 13.44
N GLN A 437 -15.21 -20.19 12.56
CA GLN A 437 -14.74 -21.58 12.66
C GLN A 437 -13.23 -21.66 12.49
N VAL A 438 -12.67 -20.98 11.48
CA VAL A 438 -11.22 -20.95 11.28
C VAL A 438 -10.51 -20.35 12.49
N ALA A 439 -11.00 -19.21 13.02
CA ALA A 439 -10.42 -18.61 14.21
C ALA A 439 -10.49 -19.54 15.44
N ALA A 440 -11.59 -20.28 15.60
CA ALA A 440 -11.74 -21.26 16.68
C ALA A 440 -10.73 -22.41 16.53
N GLU A 441 -10.50 -22.93 15.32
CA GLU A 441 -9.47 -23.94 15.05
C GLU A 441 -8.07 -23.44 15.42
N LEU A 442 -7.76 -22.18 15.14
CA LEU A 442 -6.45 -21.59 15.46
C LEU A 442 -6.20 -21.47 16.97
N ILE A 443 -7.24 -21.35 17.80
CA ILE A 443 -7.12 -21.12 19.26
C ILE A 443 -7.16 -22.43 20.06
N LYS A 444 -7.29 -23.60 19.42
CA LYS A 444 -7.39 -24.89 20.13
C LYS A 444 -6.14 -25.29 20.90
N VAL A 445 -5.00 -24.66 20.62
CA VAL A 445 -3.71 -24.97 21.25
C VAL A 445 -3.40 -23.92 22.32
N PRO A 446 -2.92 -24.32 23.53
CA PRO A 446 -2.59 -23.39 24.59
C PRO A 446 -1.39 -22.48 24.21
N ALA A 447 -1.46 -21.22 24.63
CA ALA A 447 -0.41 -20.23 24.41
C ALA A 447 0.80 -20.47 25.33
N GLY A 448 2.00 -20.36 24.78
CA GLY A 448 3.28 -20.53 25.48
C GLY A 448 4.42 -19.80 24.76
N SER A 449 5.60 -20.41 24.59
CA SER A 449 6.76 -19.75 23.96
C SER A 449 6.78 -19.81 22.42
N THR A 450 7.52 -18.91 21.76
CA THR A 450 7.40 -18.62 20.31
C THR A 450 8.51 -19.23 19.44
N ASP A 451 8.54 -20.52 19.11
CA ASP A 451 9.60 -21.03 18.22
C ASP A 451 9.22 -21.00 16.72
N CYS A 452 9.69 -19.98 15.99
CA CYS A 452 9.40 -19.83 14.55
C CYS A 452 10.12 -20.88 13.65
N ALA A 453 11.04 -21.70 14.17
CA ALA A 453 11.66 -22.77 13.37
C ALA A 453 10.74 -23.99 13.23
N LEU A 454 9.78 -24.12 14.15
CA LEU A 454 8.92 -25.29 14.29
C LEU A 454 8.14 -25.70 13.02
N PRO A 455 7.48 -24.80 12.27
CA PRO A 455 6.81 -25.19 11.02
C PRO A 455 7.76 -25.83 9.99
N ILE A 456 9.02 -25.40 9.98
CA ILE A 456 10.04 -25.91 9.04
C ILE A 456 10.57 -27.26 9.51
N LEU A 457 10.81 -27.40 10.82
CA LEU A 457 11.25 -28.66 11.43
C LEU A 457 10.18 -29.74 11.26
N TRP A 458 8.92 -29.42 11.52
CA TRP A 458 7.78 -30.32 11.29
C TRP A 458 7.73 -30.80 9.84
N ALA A 459 7.91 -29.90 8.87
CA ALA A 459 7.91 -30.28 7.46
C ALA A 459 9.10 -31.18 7.09
N SER A 460 10.27 -30.97 7.72
CA SER A 460 11.45 -31.82 7.56
C SER A 460 11.22 -33.22 8.13
N GLU A 461 10.71 -33.31 9.36
CA GLU A 461 10.44 -34.58 10.07
C GLU A 461 9.37 -35.43 9.39
N ASN A 462 8.42 -34.78 8.70
CA ASN A 462 7.33 -35.45 7.99
C ASN A 462 7.60 -35.60 6.49
N GLU A 463 8.81 -35.32 6.02
CA GLU A 463 9.22 -35.40 4.60
C GLU A 463 8.23 -34.69 3.66
N LYS A 464 7.65 -33.57 4.13
CA LYS A 464 6.66 -32.81 3.37
C LYS A 464 7.38 -31.95 2.35
N PRO A 465 7.04 -32.02 1.06
CA PRO A 465 7.72 -31.20 0.07
C PRO A 465 7.00 -29.85 -0.08
N VAL A 466 7.70 -28.78 0.26
CA VAL A 466 7.13 -27.43 0.48
C VAL A 466 7.95 -26.41 -0.32
N ASP A 467 7.26 -25.55 -1.06
CA ASP A 467 7.90 -24.50 -1.85
C ASP A 467 7.96 -23.16 -1.10
N ILE A 468 6.93 -22.88 -0.28
CA ILE A 468 6.78 -21.61 0.43
C ILE A 468 6.36 -21.86 1.88
N PHE A 469 7.17 -21.34 2.81
CA PHE A 469 6.79 -21.19 4.22
C PHE A 469 6.33 -19.76 4.50
N ILE A 470 5.14 -19.61 5.09
CA ILE A 470 4.59 -18.34 5.56
C ILE A 470 4.38 -18.46 7.06
N ILE A 471 5.05 -17.61 7.84
CA ILE A 471 4.95 -17.64 9.29
C ILE A 471 4.30 -16.33 9.76
N PHE A 472 3.15 -16.43 10.39
CA PHE A 472 2.48 -15.32 11.06
C PHE A 472 2.87 -15.32 12.52
N THR A 473 3.55 -14.27 12.96
CA THR A 473 3.93 -14.07 14.37
C THR A 473 3.80 -12.61 14.75
N ASN A 474 3.56 -12.37 16.04
CA ASN A 474 3.56 -11.06 16.67
C ASN A 474 4.86 -10.78 17.46
N ASN A 475 5.81 -11.72 17.49
CA ASN A 475 7.08 -11.61 18.21
C ASN A 475 8.25 -11.84 17.25
N GLU A 476 8.88 -10.76 16.79
CA GLU A 476 9.96 -10.83 15.79
C GLU A 476 11.28 -11.40 16.33
N THR A 477 11.39 -11.62 17.64
CA THR A 477 12.69 -11.71 18.33
C THR A 477 12.97 -13.01 19.07
N TRP A 478 12.03 -13.96 19.13
CA TRP A 478 12.29 -15.22 19.83
C TRP A 478 12.60 -16.35 18.84
N PHE A 479 13.82 -16.84 18.93
CA PHE A 479 14.23 -18.11 18.36
C PHE A 479 14.28 -19.07 19.54
N GLY A 480 13.62 -20.22 19.43
CA GLY A 480 13.67 -21.22 20.49
C GLY A 480 15.06 -21.87 20.52
N LYS A 481 15.12 -23.18 20.31
CA LYS A 481 16.42 -23.88 20.30
C LYS A 481 17.18 -23.73 18.97
N ALA A 482 16.48 -23.41 17.88
CA ALA A 482 17.04 -23.34 16.53
C ALA A 482 16.70 -22.02 15.83
N ASN A 483 17.63 -21.51 15.03
CA ASN A 483 17.40 -20.33 14.19
C ASN A 483 16.53 -20.73 12.97
N PRO A 484 15.37 -20.10 12.72
CA PRO A 484 14.50 -20.41 11.57
C PRO A 484 15.23 -20.31 10.22
N ALA A 485 16.21 -19.41 10.10
CA ALA A 485 17.01 -19.29 8.89
C ALA A 485 17.97 -20.47 8.69
N GLU A 486 18.43 -21.10 9.77
CA GLU A 486 19.24 -22.32 9.73
C GLU A 486 18.35 -23.53 9.46
N ALA A 487 17.20 -23.65 10.14
CA ALA A 487 16.22 -24.70 9.88
C ALA A 487 15.80 -24.72 8.39
N LEU A 488 15.54 -23.55 7.81
CA LEU A 488 15.20 -23.42 6.39
C LEU A 488 16.36 -23.81 5.47
N ARG A 489 17.61 -23.54 5.86
CA ARG A 489 18.80 -23.96 5.09
C ARG A 489 18.95 -25.48 5.12
N SER A 490 18.80 -26.10 6.29
CA SER A 490 18.84 -27.56 6.44
C SER A 490 17.74 -28.24 5.62
N TYR A 491 16.50 -27.74 5.70
CA TYR A 491 15.38 -28.26 4.92
C TYR A 491 15.66 -28.25 3.40
N ARG A 492 16.25 -27.16 2.89
CA ARG A 492 16.62 -27.06 1.47
C ARG A 492 17.71 -28.05 1.07
N GLN A 493 18.67 -28.34 1.94
CA GLN A 493 19.75 -29.29 1.65
C GLN A 493 19.22 -30.72 1.55
N VAL A 494 18.32 -31.11 2.45
CA VAL A 494 17.67 -32.43 2.44
C VAL A 494 16.80 -32.60 1.18
N GLY A 495 15.92 -31.65 0.89
CA GLY A 495 15.07 -31.72 -0.31
C GLY A 495 15.84 -31.66 -1.64
N ALA A 496 16.97 -30.95 -1.70
CA ALA A 496 17.84 -30.94 -2.88
C ALA A 496 18.52 -32.31 -3.11
N ALA A 497 18.94 -32.99 -2.04
CA ALA A 497 19.52 -34.32 -2.09
C ALA A 497 18.51 -35.36 -2.59
N GLU A 498 17.25 -35.28 -2.15
CA GLU A 498 16.16 -36.16 -2.62
C GLU A 498 15.80 -35.93 -4.09
N SER A 499 15.77 -34.67 -4.55
CA SER A 499 15.50 -34.37 -5.98
C SER A 499 16.62 -34.82 -6.93
N MET A 500 17.86 -34.87 -6.42
CA MET A 500 19.02 -35.42 -7.15
C MET A 500 19.00 -36.96 -7.14
N ALA A 501 18.59 -37.59 -6.03
CA ALA A 501 18.42 -39.05 -5.96
C ALA A 501 17.28 -39.54 -6.86
N GLY A 502 16.19 -38.78 -7.00
CA GLY A 502 15.07 -39.09 -7.89
C GLY A 502 15.33 -38.90 -9.40
N LYS A 503 16.51 -38.41 -9.80
CA LYS A 503 16.96 -38.31 -11.20
C LYS A 503 17.92 -39.41 -11.62
N VAL A 504 18.20 -40.37 -10.73
CA VAL A 504 18.96 -41.59 -11.05
C VAL A 504 18.00 -42.77 -10.94
N LEU A 505 17.10 -42.90 -11.91
CA LEU A 505 16.50 -44.16 -12.35
C LEU A 505 16.28 -44.11 -13.86
#